data_AF-A0A024LTG4-F1
#
_entry.id   AF-A0A024LTG4-F1
#
_cell.length_a   1.000
_cell.length_b   1.000
_cell.length_c   1.000
_cell.angle_alpha   90.00
_cell.angle_beta   90.00
_cell.angle_gamma   90.00
#
_symmetry.space_group_name_H-M   'P 1'
#
loop_
_entity.id
_entity.type
_entity.pdbx_description
1 polymer ?
#
loop_
_entity_poly.entity_id
_entity_poly.type
_entity_poly.pdbx_seq_one_letter_code
_entity_poly.pdbx_strand_id
1 'polypeptide(L)'
;MTSSLVATVAQKYQLSEQDFREAIFKTCISGNISNAEFLVFIYLAKKYGLDPLNKEIYAIPKKGGGIISVVSVDGWLKIIHSHDNLDGVELQENFDNEGNLFSVTCTIHLKDKKYPFKITEYLKECKRNTEPWRTNPSRMLRHKALIQCARYAFGLSGIYDEDEAERINEVCINEVNHNPQNDRVSNESLAQIKELIKQTKTEEEKVLSYAKVANFAEMSHETGQIVLRRLKTKQHLQMNKAQQALPSPKQPNTPTQQASMGV
;
A
#
# COMPACT_ATOMS: atom_id res chain seq x y z
N MET A 1 7.31 -25.37 32.79
CA MET A 1 7.93 -24.44 31.82
C MET A 1 6.92 -24.16 30.74
N THR A 2 6.61 -22.89 30.47
CA THR A 2 5.77 -22.50 29.33
C THR A 2 6.48 -22.84 28.03
N SER A 3 5.93 -23.76 27.24
CA SER A 3 6.46 -24.16 25.94
C SER A 3 6.41 -22.98 24.96
N SER A 4 7.43 -22.84 24.09
CA SER A 4 7.44 -21.80 23.06
C SER A 4 6.27 -21.99 22.09
N LEU A 5 5.86 -20.94 21.38
CA LEU A 5 4.81 -21.06 20.35
C LEU A 5 5.19 -22.13 19.31
N VAL A 6 6.45 -22.12 18.87
CA VAL A 6 6.96 -23.06 17.87
C VAL A 6 6.97 -24.47 18.40
N ALA A 7 7.46 -24.71 19.63
CA ALA A 7 7.42 -26.01 20.27
C ALA A 7 5.99 -26.52 20.45
N THR A 8 5.04 -25.65 20.80
CA THR A 8 3.62 -26.00 20.93
C THR A 8 3.02 -26.47 19.61
N VAL A 9 3.40 -25.84 18.49
CA VAL A 9 2.95 -26.26 17.16
C VAL A 9 3.66 -27.54 16.72
N ALA A 10 4.97 -27.65 16.92
CA ALA A 10 5.78 -28.82 16.61
C ALA A 10 5.27 -30.10 17.28
N GLN A 11 4.81 -29.99 18.54
CA GLN A 11 4.22 -31.10 19.29
C GLN A 11 2.99 -31.72 18.61
N LYS A 12 2.20 -30.94 17.85
CA LYS A 12 1.06 -31.48 17.08
C LYS A 12 1.49 -32.50 16.02
N TYR A 13 2.74 -32.38 15.56
CA TYR A 13 3.35 -33.25 14.56
C TYR A 13 4.27 -34.30 15.17
N GLN A 14 4.36 -34.36 16.51
CA GLN A 14 5.28 -35.25 17.23
C GLN A 14 6.75 -35.00 16.84
N LEU A 15 7.09 -33.74 16.51
CA LEU A 15 8.44 -33.31 16.16
C LEU A 15 9.06 -32.47 17.28
N SER A 16 10.39 -32.47 17.33
CA SER A 16 11.12 -31.48 18.13
C SER A 16 10.96 -30.08 17.52
N GLU A 17 11.17 -29.02 18.32
CA GLU A 17 11.13 -27.64 17.80
C GLU A 17 12.15 -27.45 16.66
N GLN A 18 13.33 -28.05 16.79
CA GLN A 18 14.41 -27.94 15.81
C GLN A 18 14.06 -28.66 14.50
N ASP A 19 13.59 -29.90 14.57
CA ASP A 19 13.23 -30.68 13.38
C ASP A 19 12.05 -30.05 12.65
N PHE A 20 11.05 -29.58 13.40
CA PHE A 20 9.92 -28.87 12.83
C PHE A 20 10.38 -27.60 12.12
N ARG A 21 11.22 -26.78 12.76
CA ARG A 21 11.79 -25.59 12.14
C ARG A 21 12.52 -25.94 10.85
N GLU A 22 13.43 -26.91 10.88
CA GLU A 22 14.21 -27.31 9.71
C GLU A 22 13.32 -27.78 8.55
N ALA A 23 12.29 -28.57 8.84
CA ALA A 23 11.31 -29.00 7.84
C ALA A 23 10.61 -27.79 7.20
N ILE A 24 10.04 -26.90 8.01
CA ILE A 24 9.33 -25.71 7.50
C ILE A 24 10.24 -24.83 6.64
N PHE A 25 11.48 -24.58 7.07
CA PHE A 25 12.44 -23.78 6.30
C PHE A 25 12.78 -24.42 4.94
N LYS A 26 12.86 -25.75 4.86
CA LYS A 26 13.23 -26.46 3.62
C LYS A 26 12.05 -26.64 2.67
N THR A 27 10.82 -26.74 3.17
CA THR A 27 9.67 -27.16 2.34
C THR A 27 8.60 -26.09 2.13
N CYS A 28 8.51 -25.11 3.03
CA CYS A 28 7.37 -24.19 3.11
C CYS A 28 7.77 -22.71 3.06
N ILE A 29 9.06 -22.40 3.19
CA ILE A 29 9.54 -21.02 3.21
C ILE A 29 10.55 -20.88 2.09
N SER A 30 10.28 -19.95 1.19
CA SER A 30 11.24 -19.55 0.17
C SER A 30 12.03 -18.34 0.68
N GLY A 31 13.36 -18.40 0.63
CA GLY A 31 14.25 -17.31 1.02
C GLY A 31 14.65 -17.27 2.50
N ASN A 32 15.54 -16.34 2.83
CA ASN A 32 16.02 -16.14 4.19
C ASN A 32 15.02 -15.28 4.97
N ILE A 33 14.66 -15.75 6.17
CA ILE A 33 13.72 -15.06 7.05
C ILE A 33 14.31 -14.96 8.46
N SER A 34 14.00 -13.88 9.15
CA SER A 34 14.35 -13.67 10.55
C SER A 34 13.53 -14.56 11.48
N ASN A 35 14.03 -14.75 12.70
CA ASN A 35 13.27 -15.46 13.74
C ASN A 35 11.94 -14.77 14.07
N ALA A 36 11.86 -13.45 13.98
CA ALA A 36 10.62 -12.70 14.20
C ALA A 36 9.57 -13.00 13.12
N GLU A 37 9.98 -12.99 11.84
CA GLU A 37 9.10 -13.33 10.71
C GLU A 37 8.63 -14.79 10.80
N PHE A 38 9.52 -15.71 11.16
CA PHE A 38 9.14 -17.12 11.39
C PHE A 38 8.09 -17.25 12.49
N LEU A 39 8.24 -16.53 13.60
CA LEU A 39 7.26 -16.53 14.69
C LEU A 39 5.90 -15.99 14.23
N VAL A 40 5.87 -14.92 13.45
CA VAL A 40 4.64 -14.37 12.87
C VAL A 40 3.97 -15.37 11.92
N PHE A 41 4.75 -16.05 11.09
CA PHE A 41 4.25 -17.11 10.19
C PHE A 41 3.60 -18.26 10.97
N ILE A 42 4.31 -18.80 11.97
CA ILE A 42 3.77 -19.89 12.82
C ILE A 42 2.55 -19.42 13.63
N TYR A 43 2.53 -18.17 14.07
CA TYR A 43 1.36 -17.58 14.71
C TYR A 43 0.14 -17.59 13.78
N LEU A 44 0.29 -17.19 12.51
CA LEU A 44 -0.80 -17.21 11.53
C LEU A 44 -1.26 -18.64 11.22
N ALA A 45 -0.33 -19.58 11.04
CA ALA A 45 -0.65 -20.98 10.83
C ALA A 45 -1.50 -21.54 11.99
N LYS A 46 -1.07 -21.29 13.24
CA LYS A 46 -1.81 -21.69 14.43
C LYS A 46 -3.17 -20.98 14.53
N LYS A 47 -3.22 -19.66 14.29
CA LYS A 47 -4.43 -18.83 14.39
C LYS A 47 -5.54 -19.36 13.49
N TYR A 48 -5.21 -19.76 12.27
CA TYR A 48 -6.17 -20.22 11.28
C TYR A 48 -6.28 -21.75 11.17
N GLY A 49 -5.62 -22.50 12.06
CA GLY A 49 -5.68 -23.96 12.06
C GLY A 49 -5.07 -24.61 10.82
N LEU A 50 -4.13 -23.91 10.16
CA LEU A 50 -3.48 -24.34 8.93
C LEU A 50 -2.22 -25.15 9.22
N ASP A 51 -1.96 -26.11 8.35
CA ASP A 51 -0.84 -27.02 8.39
C ASP A 51 0.24 -26.62 7.37
N PRO A 52 1.38 -26.08 7.83
CA PRO A 52 2.47 -25.75 6.93
C PRO A 52 3.07 -26.97 6.22
N LEU A 53 3.17 -28.14 6.88
CA LEU A 53 3.80 -29.33 6.30
C LEU A 53 3.01 -29.90 5.11
N ASN A 54 1.70 -29.72 5.12
CA ASN A 54 0.80 -30.06 4.01
C ASN A 54 0.64 -28.92 2.99
N LYS A 55 1.42 -27.84 3.11
CA LYS A 55 1.33 -26.63 2.27
C LYS A 55 -0.07 -26.01 2.23
N GLU A 56 -0.82 -26.13 3.32
CA GLU A 56 -2.06 -25.35 3.49
C GLU A 56 -1.73 -23.86 3.70
N ILE A 57 -0.55 -23.58 4.27
CA ILE A 57 0.06 -22.25 4.36
C ILE A 57 1.56 -22.34 4.09
N TYR A 58 2.10 -21.37 3.38
CA TYR A 58 3.53 -21.26 3.06
C TYR A 58 3.95 -19.78 3.03
N ALA A 59 5.26 -19.51 3.07
CA ALA A 59 5.79 -18.16 3.05
C ALA A 59 6.64 -17.92 1.80
N ILE A 60 6.40 -16.78 1.15
CA ILE A 60 7.25 -16.29 0.06
C ILE A 60 7.92 -14.98 0.46
N PRO A 61 9.10 -14.64 -0.10
CA PRO A 61 9.75 -13.36 0.14
C PRO A 61 8.87 -12.20 -0.32
N LYS A 62 8.78 -11.16 0.51
CA LYS A 62 8.22 -9.87 0.10
C LYS A 62 9.31 -9.01 -0.55
N LYS A 63 9.06 -8.49 -1.75
CA LYS A 63 9.91 -7.49 -2.41
C LYS A 63 9.94 -6.25 -1.50
N GLY A 64 11.14 -5.80 -1.13
CA GLY A 64 11.29 -4.72 -0.13
C GLY A 64 11.47 -5.19 1.32
N GLY A 65 11.61 -6.50 1.54
CA GLY A 65 11.84 -7.09 2.86
C GLY A 65 10.56 -7.56 3.54
N GLY A 66 10.66 -8.57 4.40
CA GLY A 66 9.50 -9.26 4.94
C GLY A 66 9.20 -10.58 4.24
N ILE A 67 8.13 -11.22 4.73
CA ILE A 67 7.49 -12.37 4.10
C ILE A 67 6.02 -12.10 3.83
N ILE A 68 5.45 -12.83 2.88
CA ILE A 68 4.01 -12.90 2.64
C ILE A 68 3.56 -14.32 3.00
N SER A 69 2.58 -14.43 3.90
CA SER A 69 1.97 -15.71 4.25
C SER A 69 0.89 -16.05 3.23
N VAL A 70 1.16 -17.04 2.40
CA VAL A 70 0.29 -17.50 1.32
C VAL A 70 -0.47 -18.75 1.77
N VAL A 71 -1.77 -18.78 1.50
CA VAL A 71 -2.65 -19.91 1.81
C VAL A 71 -3.08 -20.55 0.50
N SER A 72 -2.87 -21.85 0.40
CA SER A 72 -3.28 -22.63 -0.78
C SER A 72 -4.79 -22.80 -0.83
N VAL A 73 -5.32 -23.24 -1.97
CA VAL A 73 -6.76 -23.51 -2.12
C VAL A 73 -7.25 -24.50 -1.05
N ASP A 74 -6.46 -25.52 -0.74
CA ASP A 74 -6.79 -26.49 0.31
C ASP A 74 -6.81 -25.86 1.71
N GLY A 75 -5.89 -24.94 2.00
CA GLY A 75 -5.89 -24.17 3.24
C GLY A 75 -7.12 -23.28 3.38
N TRP A 76 -7.53 -22.61 2.30
CA TRP A 76 -8.77 -21.83 2.28
C TRP A 76 -10.00 -22.72 2.51
N LEU A 77 -10.09 -23.85 1.82
CA LEU A 77 -11.17 -24.82 2.02
C LEU A 77 -11.20 -25.34 3.46
N LYS A 78 -10.04 -25.59 4.07
CA LYS A 78 -9.97 -26.01 5.48
C LYS A 78 -10.47 -24.93 6.43
N ILE A 79 -10.07 -23.67 6.25
CA ILE A 79 -10.58 -22.56 7.07
C ILE A 79 -12.11 -22.50 6.99
N ILE A 80 -12.66 -22.60 5.77
CA ILE A 80 -14.11 -22.52 5.55
C ILE A 80 -14.81 -23.70 6.21
N HIS A 81 -14.40 -24.93 5.91
CA HIS A 81 -15.10 -26.14 6.36
C HIS A 81 -14.89 -26.48 7.84
N SER A 82 -13.85 -25.95 8.50
CA SER A 82 -13.64 -26.13 9.93
C SER A 82 -14.42 -25.15 10.81
N HIS A 83 -15.18 -24.22 10.21
CA HIS A 83 -15.95 -23.25 10.96
C HIS A 83 -17.27 -23.84 11.47
N ASP A 84 -17.46 -23.93 12.79
CA ASP A 84 -18.60 -24.60 13.43
C ASP A 84 -19.99 -24.10 12.95
N ASN A 85 -20.09 -22.80 12.69
CA ASN A 85 -21.32 -22.17 12.22
C ASN A 85 -21.52 -22.25 10.69
N LEU A 86 -20.63 -22.88 9.93
CA LEU A 86 -20.86 -23.06 8.50
C LEU A 86 -22.14 -23.87 8.27
N ASP A 87 -23.00 -23.35 7.39
CA ASP A 87 -24.26 -23.98 7.00
C ASP A 87 -24.31 -24.34 5.50
N GLY A 88 -23.44 -23.73 4.70
CA GLY A 88 -23.32 -24.06 3.29
C GLY A 88 -22.45 -23.08 2.52
N VAL A 89 -21.96 -23.54 1.36
CA VAL A 89 -21.23 -22.73 0.38
C VAL A 89 -21.82 -23.00 -0.99
N GLU A 90 -22.18 -21.93 -1.70
CA GLU A 90 -22.72 -21.99 -3.06
C GLU A 90 -21.82 -21.21 -4.01
N LEU A 91 -21.57 -21.77 -5.20
CA LEU A 91 -20.90 -21.09 -6.30
C LEU A 91 -21.83 -21.02 -7.50
N GLN A 92 -22.12 -19.80 -7.93
CA GLN A 92 -22.91 -19.53 -9.13
C GLN A 92 -22.00 -18.94 -10.21
N GLU A 93 -21.87 -19.66 -11.33
CA GLU A 93 -21.20 -19.18 -12.53
C GLU A 93 -22.16 -18.37 -13.39
N ASN A 94 -21.75 -17.18 -13.82
CA ASN A 94 -22.56 -16.30 -14.66
C ASN A 94 -21.94 -16.17 -16.05
N PHE A 95 -22.74 -16.50 -17.06
CA PHE A 95 -22.34 -16.50 -18.47
C PHE A 95 -23.04 -15.37 -19.22
N ASP A 96 -22.35 -14.80 -20.21
CA ASP A 96 -22.95 -13.85 -21.13
C ASP A 96 -23.84 -14.56 -22.18
N ASN A 97 -24.45 -13.78 -23.08
CA ASN A 97 -25.32 -14.31 -24.12
C ASN A 97 -24.59 -15.20 -25.15
N GLU A 98 -23.26 -15.16 -25.18
CA GLU A 98 -22.41 -15.96 -26.07
C GLU A 98 -21.91 -17.24 -25.36
N GLY A 99 -22.27 -17.44 -24.10
CA GLY A 99 -21.85 -18.58 -23.29
C GLY A 99 -20.46 -18.43 -22.66
N ASN A 100 -19.88 -17.22 -22.64
CA ASN A 100 -18.61 -16.98 -21.99
C ASN A 100 -18.82 -16.65 -20.50
N LEU A 101 -18.03 -17.29 -19.63
CA LEU A 101 -18.01 -16.97 -18.21
C LEU A 101 -17.48 -15.55 -18.01
N PHE A 102 -18.24 -14.68 -17.33
CA PHE A 102 -17.79 -13.31 -17.03
C PHE A 102 -17.67 -13.03 -15.53
N SER A 103 -18.37 -13.78 -14.66
CA SER A 103 -18.25 -13.66 -13.21
C SER A 103 -18.61 -14.95 -12.48
N VAL A 104 -18.15 -15.06 -11.24
CA VAL A 104 -18.59 -16.09 -10.29
C VAL A 104 -19.04 -15.42 -9.00
N THR A 105 -20.21 -15.80 -8.52
CA THR A 105 -20.74 -15.38 -7.22
C THR A 105 -20.58 -16.51 -6.22
N CYS A 106 -19.87 -16.25 -5.12
CA CYS A 106 -19.81 -17.14 -3.97
C CYS A 106 -20.78 -16.65 -2.89
N THR A 107 -21.54 -17.59 -2.33
CA THR A 107 -22.43 -17.34 -1.19
C THR A 107 -22.06 -18.28 -0.04
N ILE A 108 -21.74 -17.72 1.13
CA ILE A 108 -21.48 -18.48 2.35
C ILE A 108 -22.62 -18.25 3.34
N HIS A 109 -23.24 -19.34 3.78
CA HIS A 109 -24.30 -19.35 4.78
C HIS A 109 -23.71 -19.73 6.14
N LEU A 110 -24.02 -18.92 7.16
CA LEU A 110 -23.66 -19.21 8.55
C LEU A 110 -24.93 -19.32 9.38
N LYS A 111 -25.00 -20.34 10.24
CA LYS A 111 -26.15 -20.64 11.12
C LYS A 111 -26.55 -19.46 12.00
N ASP A 112 -25.58 -18.65 12.42
CA ASP A 112 -25.77 -17.51 13.31
C ASP A 112 -26.08 -16.19 12.56
N LYS A 113 -26.18 -16.22 11.22
CA LYS A 113 -26.46 -15.03 10.41
C LYS A 113 -27.79 -15.18 9.67
N LYS A 114 -28.64 -14.15 9.81
CA LYS A 114 -29.91 -14.07 9.08
C LYS A 114 -29.73 -14.00 7.57
N TYR A 115 -28.68 -13.32 7.11
CA TYR A 115 -28.37 -13.14 5.70
C TYR A 115 -26.99 -13.70 5.39
N PRO A 116 -26.81 -14.38 4.24
CA PRO A 116 -25.52 -14.94 3.88
C PRO A 116 -24.56 -13.85 3.41
N PHE A 117 -23.26 -14.17 3.43
CA PHE A 117 -22.25 -13.36 2.76
C PHE A 117 -22.25 -13.71 1.29
N LYS A 118 -22.36 -12.70 0.42
CA LYS A 118 -22.39 -12.88 -1.04
C LYS A 118 -21.39 -11.95 -1.69
N ILE A 119 -20.44 -12.52 -2.44
CA ILE A 119 -19.39 -11.78 -3.15
C ILE A 119 -19.34 -12.26 -4.60
N THR A 120 -19.26 -11.32 -5.53
CA THR A 120 -19.12 -11.59 -6.96
C THR A 120 -17.76 -11.11 -7.43
N GLU A 121 -16.98 -12.01 -8.02
CA GLU A 121 -15.70 -11.70 -8.66
C GLU A 121 -15.87 -11.72 -10.19
N TYR A 122 -15.31 -10.72 -10.86
CA TYR A 122 -15.41 -10.57 -12.31
C TYR A 122 -14.16 -11.08 -13.00
N LEU A 123 -14.32 -11.95 -14.02
CA LEU A 123 -13.19 -12.53 -14.75
C LEU A 123 -12.25 -11.45 -15.30
N LYS A 124 -12.82 -10.35 -15.80
CA LYS A 124 -12.07 -9.23 -16.38
C LYS A 124 -11.13 -8.55 -15.37
N GLU A 125 -11.48 -8.54 -14.09
CA GLU A 125 -10.69 -7.90 -13.03
C GLU A 125 -9.67 -8.87 -12.41
N CYS A 126 -10.06 -10.13 -12.23
CA CYS A 126 -9.22 -11.12 -11.57
C CYS A 126 -8.18 -11.75 -12.49
N LYS A 127 -8.48 -11.88 -13.79
CA LYS A 127 -7.64 -12.64 -14.74
C LYS A 127 -6.26 -12.02 -14.87
N ARG A 128 -5.23 -12.84 -14.63
CA ARG A 128 -3.82 -12.48 -14.81
C ARG A 128 -3.23 -13.14 -16.05
N ASN A 129 -2.10 -12.62 -16.53
CA ASN A 129 -1.35 -13.22 -17.63
C ASN A 129 -0.39 -14.31 -17.14
N THR A 130 -0.92 -15.28 -16.39
CA THR A 130 -0.16 -16.43 -15.86
C THR A 130 -0.69 -17.73 -16.45
N GLU A 131 0.11 -18.78 -16.44
CA GLU A 131 -0.26 -20.08 -17.02
C GLU A 131 -1.53 -20.70 -16.43
N PRO A 132 -1.77 -20.67 -15.09
CA PRO A 132 -3.02 -21.16 -14.52
C PRO A 132 -4.26 -20.44 -15.04
N TRP A 133 -4.19 -19.11 -15.21
CA TRP A 133 -5.29 -18.31 -15.75
C TRP A 133 -5.49 -18.49 -17.26
N ARG A 134 -4.43 -18.85 -18.01
CA ARG A 134 -4.55 -19.19 -19.45
C ARG A 134 -5.21 -20.54 -19.67
N THR A 135 -4.84 -21.53 -18.88
CA THR A 135 -5.28 -22.93 -19.06
C THR A 135 -6.58 -23.25 -18.34
N ASN A 136 -6.83 -22.62 -17.18
CA ASN A 136 -7.95 -22.96 -16.29
C ASN A 136 -8.67 -21.71 -15.73
N PRO A 137 -9.07 -20.71 -16.57
CA PRO A 137 -9.61 -19.43 -16.09
C PRO A 137 -10.86 -19.57 -15.21
N SER A 138 -11.80 -20.46 -15.56
CA SER A 138 -13.02 -20.66 -14.78
C SER A 138 -12.73 -21.24 -13.40
N ARG A 139 -11.79 -22.18 -13.31
CA ARG A 139 -11.37 -22.76 -12.02
C ARG A 139 -10.71 -21.69 -11.15
N MET A 140 -9.82 -20.90 -11.72
CA MET A 140 -9.18 -19.79 -11.01
C MET A 140 -10.22 -18.80 -10.47
N LEU A 141 -11.19 -18.40 -11.30
CA LEU A 141 -12.24 -17.46 -10.88
C LEU A 141 -13.11 -18.01 -9.74
N ARG A 142 -13.47 -19.31 -9.77
CA ARG A 142 -14.17 -19.95 -8.64
C ARG A 142 -13.37 -19.87 -7.35
N HIS A 143 -12.06 -20.11 -7.39
CA HIS A 143 -11.21 -19.98 -6.21
C HIS A 143 -11.18 -18.53 -5.71
N LYS A 144 -11.08 -17.54 -6.60
CA LYS A 144 -11.10 -16.12 -6.22
C LYS A 144 -12.40 -15.74 -5.51
N ALA A 145 -13.55 -16.11 -6.07
CA ALA A 145 -14.85 -15.83 -5.48
C ALA A 145 -14.99 -16.48 -4.09
N LEU A 146 -14.56 -17.74 -3.96
CA LEU A 146 -14.57 -18.46 -2.68
C LEU A 146 -13.71 -17.76 -1.62
N ILE A 147 -12.47 -17.43 -1.97
CA ILE A 147 -11.50 -16.81 -1.07
C ILE A 147 -11.99 -15.44 -0.59
N GLN A 148 -12.46 -14.59 -1.50
CA GLN A 148 -12.96 -13.27 -1.13
C GLN A 148 -14.20 -13.38 -0.23
N CYS A 149 -15.17 -14.23 -0.59
CA CYS A 149 -16.34 -14.44 0.26
C CYS A 149 -15.96 -14.93 1.67
N ALA A 150 -15.01 -15.86 1.78
CA ALA A 150 -14.50 -16.35 3.06
C ALA A 150 -13.85 -15.24 3.91
N ARG A 151 -13.13 -14.30 3.29
CA ARG A 151 -12.55 -13.16 4.02
C ARG A 151 -13.63 -12.30 4.66
N TYR A 152 -14.70 -12.00 3.94
CA TYR A 152 -15.82 -11.22 4.48
C TYR A 152 -16.61 -12.00 5.54
N ALA A 153 -16.84 -13.30 5.32
CA ALA A 153 -17.59 -14.14 6.24
C ALA A 153 -16.88 -14.36 7.58
N PHE A 154 -15.55 -14.54 7.56
CA PHE A 154 -14.78 -14.97 8.73
C PHE A 154 -13.78 -13.92 9.26
N GLY A 155 -13.69 -12.75 8.64
CA GLY A 155 -12.81 -11.66 9.10
C GLY A 155 -11.31 -11.99 9.00
N LEU A 156 -10.91 -12.70 7.93
CA LEU A 156 -9.56 -13.25 7.78
C LEU A 156 -8.55 -12.17 7.36
N SER A 157 -7.42 -12.09 8.06
CA SER A 157 -6.38 -11.07 7.84
C SER A 157 -4.96 -11.61 7.97
N GLY A 158 -4.00 -10.99 7.27
CA GLY A 158 -2.58 -11.37 7.31
C GLY A 158 -2.22 -12.64 6.52
N ILE A 159 -3.20 -13.24 5.84
CA ILE A 159 -3.02 -14.36 4.90
C ILE A 159 -3.49 -13.94 3.51
N TYR A 160 -2.85 -14.46 2.48
CA TYR A 160 -3.02 -14.05 1.08
C TYR A 160 -3.14 -15.27 0.17
N ASP A 161 -3.86 -15.16 -0.95
CA ASP A 161 -3.72 -16.15 -2.03
C ASP A 161 -2.54 -15.80 -2.93
N GLU A 162 -2.13 -16.73 -3.77
CA GLU A 162 -0.93 -16.60 -4.60
C GLU A 162 -0.98 -15.38 -5.54
N ASP A 163 -2.13 -15.13 -6.19
CA ASP A 163 -2.28 -13.96 -7.08
C ASP A 163 -2.20 -12.64 -6.29
N GLU A 164 -2.69 -12.63 -5.05
CA GLU A 164 -2.61 -11.46 -4.17
C GLU A 164 -1.18 -11.22 -3.67
N ALA A 165 -0.46 -12.30 -3.33
CA ALA A 165 0.94 -12.22 -2.94
C ALA A 165 1.83 -11.69 -4.08
N GLU A 166 1.55 -12.09 -5.33
CA GLU A 166 2.19 -11.51 -6.50
C GLU A 166 1.90 -10.01 -6.64
N ARG A 167 0.63 -9.59 -6.51
CA ARG A 167 0.27 -8.16 -6.56
C ARG A 167 0.95 -7.33 -5.49
N ILE A 168 1.04 -7.84 -4.25
CA ILE A 168 1.79 -7.16 -3.18
C ILE A 168 3.24 -6.95 -3.61
N ASN A 169 3.86 -7.96 -4.22
CA ASN A 169 5.22 -7.88 -4.71
C ASN A 169 5.37 -6.91 -5.91
N GLU A 170 4.41 -6.85 -6.83
CA GLU A 170 4.37 -5.87 -7.93
C GLU A 170 4.30 -4.43 -7.41
N VAL A 171 3.42 -4.18 -6.44
CA VAL A 171 3.28 -2.85 -5.81
C VAL A 171 4.56 -2.45 -5.09
N CYS A 172 5.15 -3.34 -4.30
CA CYS A 172 6.40 -3.02 -3.61
C CYS A 172 7.58 -2.77 -4.57
N ILE A 173 7.64 -3.43 -5.72
CA ILE A 173 8.62 -3.08 -6.76
C ILE A 173 8.40 -1.66 -7.25
N ASN A 174 7.15 -1.27 -7.51
CA ASN A 174 6.84 0.07 -7.97
C ASN A 174 7.16 1.13 -6.91
N GLU A 175 6.92 0.86 -5.63
CA GLU A 175 7.29 1.73 -4.51
C GLU A 175 8.81 1.84 -4.34
N VAL A 176 9.56 0.75 -4.44
CA VAL A 176 11.04 0.76 -4.35
C VAL A 176 11.67 1.45 -5.57
N ASN A 177 11.09 1.26 -6.77
CA ASN A 177 11.52 1.95 -7.98
C ASN A 177 11.11 3.43 -7.99
N HIS A 178 10.01 3.77 -7.31
CA HIS A 178 9.63 5.14 -7.01
C HIS A 178 10.46 5.66 -5.85
N ASN A 179 11.76 5.86 -6.10
CA ASN A 179 12.56 6.69 -5.22
C ASN A 179 12.10 8.15 -5.40
N PRO A 180 11.45 8.80 -4.43
CA PRO A 180 11.08 10.22 -4.54
C PRO A 180 12.31 11.14 -4.69
N GLN A 181 13.52 10.62 -4.47
CA GLN A 181 14.75 11.34 -4.79
C GLN A 181 15.07 11.39 -6.29
N ASN A 182 14.47 10.55 -7.13
CA ASN A 182 14.77 10.45 -8.56
C ASN A 182 13.68 11.09 -9.46
N ASP A 183 12.55 11.51 -8.89
CA ASP A 183 11.61 12.37 -9.60
C ASP A 183 12.26 13.73 -9.78
N ARG A 184 12.59 14.05 -11.02
CA ARG A 184 13.07 15.39 -11.38
C ARG A 184 11.96 16.40 -11.08
N VAL A 185 12.37 17.60 -10.68
CA VAL A 185 11.46 18.73 -10.53
C VAL A 185 10.63 18.92 -11.82
N SER A 186 9.32 19.12 -11.67
CA SER A 186 8.43 19.27 -12.82
C SER A 186 8.78 20.51 -13.65
N ASN A 187 8.52 20.48 -14.96
CA ASN A 187 8.75 21.62 -15.86
C ASN A 187 8.03 22.90 -15.38
N GLU A 188 6.85 22.76 -14.80
CA GLU A 188 6.10 23.87 -14.20
C GLU A 188 6.83 24.47 -12.99
N SER A 189 7.34 23.63 -12.09
CA SER A 189 8.10 24.06 -10.92
C SER A 189 9.43 24.70 -11.33
N LEU A 190 10.08 24.20 -12.37
CA LEU A 190 11.29 24.81 -12.95
C LEU A 190 11.03 26.22 -13.49
N ALA A 191 9.93 26.42 -14.20
CA ALA A 191 9.53 27.73 -14.69
C ALA A 191 9.30 28.70 -13.52
N GLN A 192 8.62 28.25 -12.46
CA GLN A 192 8.41 29.06 -11.26
C GLN A 192 9.73 29.41 -10.54
N ILE A 193 10.69 28.48 -10.45
CA ILE A 193 12.00 28.74 -9.85
C ILE A 193 12.74 29.81 -10.65
N LYS A 194 12.82 29.68 -11.98
CA LYS A 194 13.52 30.64 -12.85
C LYS A 194 12.91 32.03 -12.76
N GLU A 195 11.58 32.12 -12.75
CA GLU A 195 10.88 33.40 -12.63
C GLU A 195 11.15 34.05 -11.26
N LEU A 196 11.10 33.29 -10.16
CA LEU A 196 11.39 33.81 -8.83
C LEU A 196 12.86 34.21 -8.63
N ILE A 197 13.81 33.51 -9.26
CA ILE A 197 15.22 33.90 -9.27
C ILE A 197 15.37 35.30 -9.90
N LYS A 198 14.73 35.52 -11.06
CA LYS A 198 14.73 36.81 -11.75
C LYS A 198 14.10 37.92 -10.90
N GLN A 199 12.95 37.65 -10.28
CA GLN A 199 12.24 38.62 -9.44
C GLN A 199 13.02 38.97 -8.16
N THR A 200 13.68 37.99 -7.55
CA THR A 200 14.44 38.21 -6.29
C THR A 200 15.87 38.68 -6.50
N LYS A 201 16.32 38.81 -7.76
CA LYS A 201 17.71 39.06 -8.17
C LYS A 201 18.67 38.09 -7.48
N THR A 202 18.29 36.81 -7.41
CA THR A 202 19.15 35.76 -6.85
C THR A 202 20.08 35.25 -7.96
N GLU A 203 21.36 35.02 -7.63
CA GLU A 203 22.30 34.42 -8.59
C GLU A 203 21.96 32.93 -8.80
N GLU A 204 21.87 32.50 -10.05
CA GLU A 204 21.54 31.11 -10.40
C GLU A 204 22.55 30.11 -9.81
N GLU A 205 23.85 30.46 -9.84
CA GLU A 205 24.94 29.62 -9.31
C GLU A 205 24.78 29.32 -7.81
N LYS A 206 24.24 30.27 -7.03
CA LYS A 206 23.96 30.08 -5.60
C LYS A 206 22.82 29.09 -5.37
N VAL A 207 21.85 29.04 -6.28
CA VAL A 207 20.73 28.09 -6.22
C VAL A 207 21.18 26.69 -6.63
N LEU A 208 21.97 26.59 -7.70
CA LEU A 208 22.54 25.32 -8.17
C LEU A 208 23.50 24.69 -7.15
N SER A 209 24.39 25.49 -6.56
CA SER A 209 25.30 25.03 -5.49
C SER A 209 24.56 24.59 -4.22
N TYR A 210 23.50 25.31 -3.83
CA TYR A 210 22.64 24.89 -2.72
C TYR A 210 21.95 23.54 -3.00
N ALA A 211 21.45 23.36 -4.23
CA ALA A 211 20.81 22.14 -4.67
C ALA A 211 21.80 20.99 -4.98
N LYS A 212 23.12 21.27 -5.01
CA LYS A 212 24.19 20.32 -5.37
C LYS A 212 23.98 19.66 -6.74
N VAL A 213 23.53 20.44 -7.73
CA VAL A 213 23.29 19.98 -9.11
C VAL A 213 24.02 20.85 -10.12
N ALA A 214 24.38 20.29 -11.29
CA ALA A 214 25.09 21.04 -12.32
C ALA A 214 24.15 21.96 -13.11
N ASN A 215 22.88 21.58 -13.23
CA ASN A 215 21.84 22.39 -13.85
C ASN A 215 20.47 22.14 -13.20
N PHE A 216 19.51 23.04 -13.44
CA PHE A 216 18.18 22.95 -12.79
C PHE A 216 17.39 21.69 -13.17
N ALA A 217 17.58 21.12 -14.37
CA ALA A 217 16.85 19.94 -14.82
C ALA A 217 17.27 18.66 -14.08
N GLU A 218 18.45 18.66 -13.44
CA GLU A 218 18.93 17.57 -12.59
C GLU A 218 18.41 17.65 -11.15
N MET A 219 17.70 18.73 -10.80
CA MET A 219 17.18 18.92 -9.45
C MET A 219 16.05 17.94 -9.15
N SER A 220 16.09 17.31 -7.97
CA SER A 220 14.99 16.47 -7.50
C SER A 220 13.75 17.31 -7.17
N HIS A 221 12.57 16.71 -7.24
CA HIS A 221 11.30 17.36 -6.91
C HIS A 221 11.30 17.94 -5.49
N GLU A 222 11.83 17.19 -4.51
CA GLU A 222 11.98 17.64 -3.12
C GLU A 222 12.86 18.89 -3.01
N THR A 223 14.04 18.87 -3.65
CA THR A 223 14.96 20.00 -3.68
C THR A 223 14.33 21.21 -4.37
N GLY A 224 13.60 20.97 -5.47
CA GLY A 224 12.83 21.99 -6.19
C GLY A 224 11.79 22.67 -5.28
N GLN A 225 11.03 21.91 -4.49
CA GLN A 225 10.08 22.48 -3.55
C GLN A 225 10.75 23.31 -2.45
N ILE A 226 11.90 22.88 -1.94
CA ILE A 226 12.65 23.63 -0.92
C ILE A 226 13.16 24.96 -1.49
N VAL A 227 13.73 24.94 -2.70
CA VAL A 227 14.19 26.13 -3.41
C VAL A 227 13.03 27.10 -3.65
N LEU A 228 11.88 26.60 -4.12
CA LEU A 228 10.67 27.42 -4.32
C LEU A 228 10.22 28.12 -3.04
N ARG A 229 10.12 27.41 -1.92
CA ARG A 229 9.71 28.02 -0.63
C ARG A 229 10.67 29.14 -0.21
N ARG A 230 11.97 28.94 -0.36
CA ARG A 230 12.99 29.93 -0.01
C ARG A 230 12.89 31.18 -0.89
N LEU A 231 12.75 31.00 -2.20
CA LEU A 231 12.63 32.11 -3.13
C LEU A 231 11.34 32.91 -2.91
N LYS A 232 10.19 32.24 -2.69
CA LYS A 232 8.92 32.89 -2.33
C LYS A 232 9.04 33.69 -1.02
N THR A 233 9.73 33.14 -0.02
CA THR A 233 9.98 33.83 1.25
C THR A 233 10.83 35.09 1.05
N LYS A 234 11.90 35.00 0.23
CA LYS A 234 12.76 36.14 -0.11
C LYS A 234 12.00 37.22 -0.88
N GLN A 235 11.17 36.83 -1.85
CA GLN A 235 10.31 37.73 -2.61
C GLN A 235 9.36 38.50 -1.67
N HIS A 236 8.66 37.80 -0.78
CA HIS A 236 7.76 38.41 0.19
C HIS A 236 8.49 39.42 1.10
N LEU A 237 9.69 39.06 1.57
CA LEU A 237 10.51 39.96 2.39
C LEU A 237 10.96 41.21 1.62
N GLN A 238 11.31 41.08 0.34
CA GLN A 238 11.67 42.21 -0.51
C GLN A 238 10.47 43.12 -0.82
N MET A 239 9.29 42.56 -1.07
CA MET A 239 8.05 43.32 -1.26
C MET A 239 7.68 44.12 -0.01
N ASN A 240 7.79 43.51 1.17
CA ASN A 240 7.51 44.20 2.44
C ASN A 240 8.51 45.33 2.71
N LYS A 241 9.80 45.13 2.40
CA LYS A 241 10.82 46.19 2.51
C LYS A 241 10.59 47.32 1.50
N ALA A 242 10.16 47.01 0.28
CA ALA A 242 9.85 48.02 -0.72
C ALA A 242 8.61 48.85 -0.35
N GLN A 243 7.59 48.23 0.25
CA GLN A 243 6.40 48.93 0.76
C GLN A 243 6.71 49.86 1.94
N GLN A 244 7.65 49.49 2.81
CA GLN A 244 8.10 50.33 3.93
C GLN A 244 9.04 51.48 3.50
N ALA A 245 9.59 51.43 2.28
CA ALA A 245 10.47 52.46 1.73
C ALA A 245 9.75 53.54 0.90
N LEU A 246 8.42 53.45 0.71
CA LEU A 246 7.64 54.51 0.10
C LEU A 246 7.48 55.69 1.08
N PRO A 247 7.83 56.94 0.69
CA PRO A 247 7.68 58.09 1.56
C PRO A 247 6.20 58.37 1.87
N SER A 248 5.90 58.61 3.15
CA SER A 248 4.55 58.96 3.62
C SER A 248 3.98 60.16 2.85
N PRO A 249 2.70 60.14 2.44
CA PRO A 249 2.09 61.27 1.74
C PRO A 249 2.11 62.53 2.62
N LYS A 250 2.58 63.66 2.05
CA LYS A 250 2.58 64.97 2.70
C LYS A 250 1.16 65.31 3.17
N GLN A 251 1.01 65.64 4.45
CA GLN A 251 -0.28 66.05 5.03
C GLN A 251 -0.81 67.31 4.31
N PRO A 252 -2.11 67.36 3.96
CA PRO A 252 -2.72 68.56 3.42
C PRO A 252 -2.93 69.62 4.52
N ASN A 253 -2.45 70.84 4.27
CA ASN A 253 -2.66 72.01 5.12
C ASN A 253 -4.16 72.21 5.39
N THR A 254 -4.55 72.24 6.66
CA THR A 254 -5.93 72.59 7.07
C THR A 254 -6.01 74.11 7.27
N PRO A 255 -6.99 74.81 6.68
CA PRO A 255 -7.16 76.24 6.87
C PRO A 255 -7.80 76.58 8.22
N THR A 256 -7.27 77.63 8.84
CA THR A 256 -7.71 78.29 10.07
C THR A 256 -9.20 78.64 10.03
N GLN A 257 -9.98 78.19 11.02
CA GLN A 257 -11.28 78.80 11.33
C GLN A 257 -11.24 79.37 12.75
N GLN A 258 -11.35 80.70 12.81
CA GLN A 258 -11.59 81.47 14.03
C GLN A 258 -12.95 81.10 14.60
N ALA A 259 -12.97 80.79 15.89
CA ALA A 259 -14.18 80.76 16.70
C ALA A 259 -14.54 82.20 17.10
N SER A 260 -15.79 82.61 16.86
CA SER A 260 -16.42 83.67 17.62
C SER A 260 -17.68 83.15 18.29
N MET A 261 -17.61 83.20 19.62
CA MET A 261 -18.60 83.12 20.68
C MET A 261 -20.07 83.39 20.35
N GLY A 262 -20.95 82.69 21.07
CA GLY A 262 -22.03 83.36 21.81
C GLY A 262 -23.43 82.76 21.66
N VAL A 263 -23.87 82.12 22.75
CA VAL A 263 -25.24 81.85 23.24
C VAL A 263 -26.13 80.94 22.41
#